data_AF-D6CTU7-F1
#
_entry.id   AF-D6CTU7-F1
#
_cell.length_a   1.000
_cell.length_b   1.000
_cell.length_c   1.000
_cell.angle_alpha   90.00
_cell.angle_beta   90.00
_cell.angle_gamma   90.00
#
_symmetry.space_group_name_H-M   'P 1'
#
loop_
_entity.id
_entity.type
_entity.pdbx_description
1 polymer ?
#
loop_
_entity_poly.entity_id
_entity_poly.type
_entity_poly.pdbx_seq_one_letter_code
_entity_poly.pdbx_strand_id
1 'polypeptide(L)'
;MRPLIQTDGAALLALMHAAEAIDSGHWLMQCPSHAGASAASLEVILSQGRYTLTCMCGCAPERILDAALALAQARVSGQESAA
;
A
#
# COMPACT_ATOMS: atom_id res chain seq x y z
N MET A 1 -2.71 19.16 -8.57
CA MET A 1 -2.58 17.91 -7.78
C MET A 1 -3.70 16.97 -8.20
N ARG A 2 -3.40 15.87 -8.89
CA ARG A 2 -4.42 14.87 -9.32
C ARG A 2 -4.73 13.94 -8.15
N PRO A 3 -6.00 13.67 -7.83
CA PRO A 3 -6.34 12.67 -6.82
C PRO A 3 -6.04 11.28 -7.37
N LEU A 4 -5.20 10.52 -6.66
CA LEU A 4 -4.95 9.11 -6.93
C LEU A 4 -6.17 8.32 -6.45
N ILE A 5 -7.13 8.16 -7.36
CA ILE A 5 -8.33 7.33 -7.17
C ILE A 5 -7.87 5.87 -6.99
N GLN A 6 -8.19 5.30 -5.84
CA GLN A 6 -8.07 3.87 -5.47
C GLN A 6 -6.66 3.27 -5.58
N THR A 7 -5.82 3.62 -4.61
CA THR A 7 -4.56 2.92 -4.34
C THR A 7 -4.89 1.59 -3.66
N ASP A 8 -4.96 0.52 -4.47
CA ASP A 8 -4.93 -0.90 -4.07
C ASP A 8 -3.65 -1.18 -3.23
N GLY A 9 -3.69 -2.15 -2.32
CA GLY A 9 -2.52 -2.64 -1.57
C GLY A 9 -1.29 -2.96 -2.41
N ALA A 10 -1.43 -3.37 -3.67
CA ALA A 10 -0.30 -3.54 -4.59
C ALA A 10 0.46 -2.22 -4.86
N ALA A 11 -0.22 -1.08 -4.80
CA ALA A 11 0.40 0.23 -4.92
C ALA A 11 1.21 0.62 -3.68
N LEU A 12 0.95 0.01 -2.51
CA LEU A 12 1.76 0.23 -1.30
C LEU A 12 3.20 -0.25 -1.51
N LEU A 13 3.38 -1.48 -2.01
CA LEU A 13 4.71 -2.02 -2.28
C LEU A 13 5.44 -1.26 -3.40
N ALA A 14 4.71 -0.86 -4.45
CA ALA A 14 5.28 -0.02 -5.49
C ALA A 14 5.76 1.34 -4.95
N LEU A 15 4.99 1.96 -4.04
CA LEU A 15 5.40 3.17 -3.34
C LEU A 15 6.63 2.93 -2.46
N MET A 16 6.69 1.81 -1.74
CA MET A 16 7.84 1.45 -0.91
C MET A 16 9.12 1.17 -1.70
N HIS A 17 9.02 0.64 -2.92
CA HIS A 17 10.17 0.47 -3.81
C HIS A 17 10.62 1.79 -4.45
N ALA A 18 9.71 2.73 -4.69
CA ALA A 18 10.03 4.05 -5.21
C ALA A 18 10.62 5.01 -4.15
N ALA A 19 10.70 4.59 -2.88
CA ALA A 19 11.17 5.39 -1.75
C ALA A 19 12.56 5.98 -1.95
N GLU A 20 13.45 5.27 -2.66
CA GLU A 20 14.83 5.71 -2.88
C GLU A 20 14.91 7.03 -3.69
N ALA A 21 13.84 7.39 -4.40
CA ALA A 21 13.73 8.65 -5.15
C ALA A 21 12.91 9.72 -4.42
N ILE A 22 12.38 9.45 -3.23
CA ILE A 22 11.43 10.30 -2.52
C ILE A 22 11.96 10.59 -1.11
N ASP A 23 12.25 11.86 -0.82
CA ASP A 23 12.76 12.29 0.49
C ASP A 23 11.72 12.11 1.61
N SER A 24 10.47 12.44 1.31
CA SER A 24 9.32 12.26 2.22
C SER A 24 8.00 12.21 1.45
N GLY A 25 6.98 11.62 2.07
CA GLY A 25 5.64 11.56 1.48
C GLY A 25 4.58 11.10 2.45
N HIS A 26 3.34 11.40 2.12
CA HIS A 26 2.18 11.05 2.92
C HIS A 26 1.03 10.64 1.99
N TRP A 27 0.51 9.43 2.19
CA TRP A 27 -0.59 8.86 1.41
C TRP A 27 -1.67 8.29 2.31
N LEU A 28 -2.92 8.45 1.86
CA LEU A 28 -4.08 7.76 2.43
C LEU A 28 -4.58 6.76 1.38
N MET A 29 -4.77 5.51 1.80
CA MET A 29 -5.21 4.44 0.91
C MET A 29 -6.07 3.41 1.65
N GLN A 30 -6.56 2.42 0.92
CA GLN A 30 -7.27 1.31 1.51
C GLN A 30 -6.28 0.36 2.17
N CYS A 31 -6.57 -0.06 3.41
CA CYS A 31 -5.78 -1.07 4.07
C CYS A 31 -5.97 -2.44 3.39
N PRO A 32 -4.90 -3.11 2.92
CA PRO A 32 -5.02 -4.41 2.26
C PRO A 32 -5.37 -5.55 3.22
N SER A 33 -5.11 -5.40 4.52
CA SER A 33 -5.37 -6.46 5.51
C SER A 33 -6.85 -6.70 5.80
N HIS A 34 -7.73 -5.80 5.37
CA HIS A 34 -9.15 -5.94 5.58
C HIS A 34 -9.97 -5.40 4.41
N ALA A 35 -11.07 -6.09 4.10
CA ALA A 35 -12.11 -5.56 3.22
C ALA A 35 -12.95 -4.52 4.01
N GLY A 36 -12.36 -3.36 4.29
CA GLY A 36 -13.08 -2.25 4.92
C GLY A 36 -13.95 -1.52 3.89
N ALA A 37 -15.11 -1.03 4.32
CA ALA A 37 -15.98 -0.17 3.50
C ALA A 37 -15.34 1.21 3.18
N SER A 38 -14.25 1.57 3.87
CA SER A 38 -13.59 2.86 3.72
C SER A 38 -12.34 2.76 2.83
N ALA A 39 -12.37 3.51 1.72
CA ALA A 39 -11.29 3.61 0.74
C ALA A 39 -10.03 4.33 1.27
N ALA A 40 -10.09 4.94 2.46
CA ALA A 40 -8.99 5.62 3.13
C ALA A 40 -8.88 5.15 4.59
N SER A 41 -8.45 3.91 4.78
CA SER A 41 -8.33 3.25 6.10
C SER A 41 -6.88 3.04 6.55
N LEU A 42 -5.92 3.31 5.67
CA LEU A 42 -4.48 3.21 5.92
C LEU A 42 -3.81 4.55 5.61
N GLU A 43 -3.06 5.04 6.58
CA GLU A 43 -2.12 6.14 6.45
C GLU A 43 -0.70 5.59 6.28
N VAL A 44 0.02 6.14 5.29
CA VAL A 44 1.39 5.76 4.96
C VAL A 44 2.24 7.02 4.96
N ILE A 45 3.24 7.07 5.84
CA ILE A 45 4.17 8.20 5.94
C ILE A 45 5.57 7.70 5.61
N LEU A 46 6.23 8.32 4.65
CA LEU A 46 7.66 8.17 4.39
C LEU A 46 8.39 9.38 4.98
N SER A 47 9.33 9.13 5.88
CA SER A 47 10.24 10.15 6.40
C SER A 47 11.59 9.53 6.68
N GLN A 48 12.68 10.16 6.22
CA GLN A 48 14.06 9.70 6.47
C GLN A 48 14.29 8.24 6.02
N GLY A 49 13.73 7.85 4.88
CA GLY A 49 13.82 6.49 4.34
C GLY A 49 13.05 5.43 5.15
N ARG A 50 12.21 5.84 6.10
CA ARG A 50 11.39 4.93 6.92
C ARG A 50 9.92 5.12 6.64
N TYR A 51 9.22 3.99 6.54
CA TYR A 51 7.77 3.94 6.42
C TYR A 51 7.11 3.74 7.77
N THR A 52 6.13 4.59 8.06
CA THR A 52 5.17 4.41 9.15
C THR A 52 3.82 4.05 8.53
N LEU A 53 3.23 2.95 9.01
CA LEU A 53 1.94 2.45 8.56
C LEU A 53 0.94 2.53 9.72
N THR A 54 -0.11 3.32 9.55
CA THR A 54 -1.16 3.49 10.57
C THR A 54 -2.51 3.14 9.97
N CYS A 55 -3.07 1.99 10.37
CA CYS A 55 -4.42 1.62 10.00
C CYS A 55 -5.43 2.13 11.04
N MET A 56 -6.43 2.89 10.61
CA MET A 56 -7.48 3.41 11.49
C MET A 56 -8.38 2.30 12.08
N CYS A 57 -8.38 1.12 11.46
CA CYS A 57 -9.09 -0.07 11.94
C CYS A 57 -8.24 -0.95 12.88
N GLY A 58 -7.01 -0.54 13.20
CA GLY A 58 -6.14 -1.23 14.16
C GLY A 58 -5.40 -2.45 13.60
N CYS A 59 -5.23 -2.56 12.29
CA CYS A 59 -4.39 -3.64 11.73
C CYS A 59 -2.91 -3.43 12.09
N ALA A 60 -2.26 -4.52 12.50
CA ALA A 60 -0.84 -4.54 12.77
C ALA A 60 -0.03 -4.32 11.46
N PRO A 61 1.10 -3.59 11.49
CA PRO A 61 1.94 -3.36 10.32
C PRO A 61 2.36 -4.64 9.58
N GLU A 62 2.67 -5.71 10.31
CA GLU A 62 3.08 -7.00 9.73
C GLU A 62 1.97 -7.59 8.85
N ARG A 63 0.72 -7.53 9.31
CA ARG A 63 -0.45 -7.99 8.53
C ARG A 63 -0.73 -7.11 7.32
N ILE A 64 -0.38 -5.83 7.38
CA ILE A 64 -0.52 -4.88 6.27
C ILE A 64 0.48 -5.21 5.18
N LEU A 65 1.72 -5.46 5.56
CA LEU A 65 2.79 -5.83 4.65
C LEU A 65 2.54 -7.21 4.00
N ASP A 66 2.12 -8.20 4.79
CA ASP A 66 1.78 -9.54 4.28
C ASP A 66 0.65 -9.49 3.25
N ALA A 67 -0.43 -8.76 3.56
CA ALA A 67 -1.56 -8.60 2.63
C ALA A 67 -1.17 -7.82 1.37
N ALA A 68 -0.34 -6.78 1.50
CA ALA A 68 0.19 -6.05 0.36
C ALA A 68 1.04 -6.98 -0.53
N LEU A 69 1.89 -7.82 0.08
CA LEU A 69 2.76 -8.75 -0.64
C LEU A 69 1.94 -9.79 -1.40
N ALA A 70 0.92 -10.37 -0.76
CA ALA A 70 0.01 -11.31 -1.40
C ALA A 70 -0.71 -10.68 -2.61
N LEU A 71 -1.15 -9.43 -2.51
CA LEU A 71 -1.77 -8.70 -3.64
C LEU A 71 -0.78 -8.44 -4.78
N ALA A 72 0.46 -8.07 -4.47
CA ALA A 72 1.50 -7.86 -5.47
C ALA A 72 1.85 -9.18 -6.20
N GLN A 73 1.99 -10.29 -5.47
CA GLN A 73 2.23 -11.62 -6.04
C GLN A 73 1.07 -12.10 -6.91
N ALA A 74 -0.17 -11.87 -6.48
CA ALA A 74 -1.36 -12.20 -7.26
C ALA A 74 -1.41 -11.43 -8.60
N ARG A 75 -0.97 -10.17 -8.63
CA ARG A 75 -0.86 -9.41 -9.89
C ARG A 75 0.21 -9.97 -10.83
N VAL A 76 1.39 -10.34 -10.31
CA VAL A 76 2.44 -10.96 -11.12
C VAL A 76 1.94 -12.29 -11.70
N SER A 77 1.34 -13.14 -10.86
CA SER A 77 0.81 -14.45 -11.28
C SER A 77 -0.36 -14.31 -12.27
N GLY A 78 -1.17 -13.26 -12.14
CA GLY A 78 -2.26 -12.95 -13.07
C GLY A 78 -1.79 -12.39 -14.42
N GLN A 79 -0.63 -11.73 -14.45
CA GLN A 79 0.01 -11.29 -15.71
C GLN A 79 0.61 -12.46 -16.51
N GLU A 80 0.86 -13.61 -15.90
CA GLU A 80 1.37 -14.82 -16.59
C GLU A 80 0.29 -15.57 -17.38
N SER A 81 -0.99 -15.22 -17.24
CA SER A 81 -2.11 -15.88 -17.96
C SER A 81 -2.56 -15.15 -19.24
N ALA A 82 -1.86 -14.09 -19.64
CA ALA A 82 -2.21 -13.26 -20.80
C ALA A 82 -1.03 -13.04 -21.78
N ALA A 83 -0.16 -14.05 -21.93
CA ALA A 83 0.87 -14.11 -22.97
C ALA A 83 0.53 -15.16 -24.02
#